data_AF-A0A8T3TPX0-F1
#
_entry.id   AF-A0A8T3TPX0-F1
#
_cell.length_a   1.000
_cell.length_b   1.000
_cell.length_c   1.000
_cell.angle_alpha   90.00
_cell.angle_beta   90.00
_cell.angle_gamma   90.00
#
_symmetry.space_group_name_H-M   'P 1'
#
loop_
_entity.id
_entity.type
_entity.pdbx_description
1 polymer ?
#
loop_
_entity_poly.entity_id
_entity_poly.type
_entity_poly.pdbx_seq_one_letter_code
_entity_poly.pdbx_strand_id
1 'polypeptide(L)'
;MSDRTPHHVQEPQVCPFVALTDDRDRRLDVPDERHRCFAEPEAQPRAIAHQETYCLAPAFAACPIFLDWAARAAADPVATRRRS
;
A
#
# COMPACT_ATOMS: atom_id res chain seq x y z
N MET A 1 -29.59 25.87 0.70
CA MET A 1 -28.23 25.89 1.26
C MET A 1 -28.04 24.60 2.04
N SER A 2 -27.62 23.52 1.37
CA SER A 2 -27.26 22.26 2.03
C SER A 2 -25.78 22.02 1.81
N ASP A 3 -25.07 22.01 2.93
CA ASP A 3 -23.65 21.79 3.08
C ASP A 3 -23.23 20.51 2.35
N ARG A 4 -22.48 20.67 1.26
CA ARG A 4 -21.88 19.57 0.53
C ARG A 4 -20.57 19.25 1.24
N THR A 5 -20.65 18.56 2.38
CA THR A 5 -19.48 18.15 3.14
C THR A 5 -18.54 17.37 2.22
N PRO A 6 -17.31 17.87 1.96
CA PRO A 6 -16.37 17.16 1.11
C PRO A 6 -16.08 15.82 1.78
N HIS A 7 -16.34 14.73 1.06
CA HIS A 7 -15.92 13.40 1.49
C HIS A 7 -14.40 13.42 1.46
N HIS A 8 -13.79 13.64 2.63
CA HIS A 8 -12.35 13.55 2.79
C HIS A 8 -11.97 12.14 2.38
N VAL A 9 -11.31 12.00 1.23
CA VAL A 9 -10.75 10.72 0.81
C VAL A 9 -9.72 10.39 1.88
N GLN A 10 -10.08 9.51 2.82
CA GLN A 10 -9.15 9.06 3.84
C GLN A 10 -8.03 8.35 3.10
N GLU A 11 -6.86 9.00 3.05
CA GLU A 11 -5.68 8.34 2.54
C GLU A 11 -5.44 7.08 3.38
N PRO A 12 -5.07 5.95 2.76
CA PRO A 12 -4.77 4.74 3.51
C PRO A 12 -3.74 5.07 4.58
N GLN A 13 -4.03 4.76 5.84
CA GLN A 13 -3.09 5.01 6.94
C GLN A 13 -2.03 3.91 7.06
N VAL A 14 -1.97 3.01 6.08
CA VAL A 14 -1.20 1.77 6.04
C VAL A 14 -0.88 1.41 4.59
N CYS A 15 0.14 0.60 4.38
CA CYS A 15 0.55 0.18 3.05
C CYS A 15 -0.56 -0.62 2.34
N PRO A 16 -0.93 -0.25 1.09
CA PRO A 16 -1.95 -0.99 0.34
C PRO A 16 -1.43 -2.33 -0.21
N PHE A 17 -0.12 -2.58 -0.19
CA PHE A 17 0.48 -3.79 -0.76
C PHE A 17 0.87 -4.83 0.29
N VAL A 18 0.66 -4.58 1.57
CA VAL A 18 0.94 -5.57 2.61
C VAL A 18 -0.33 -6.33 2.96
N ALA A 19 -0.28 -7.64 2.79
CA ALA A 19 -1.38 -8.55 3.08
C ALA A 19 -0.83 -9.92 3.52
N LEU A 20 -1.70 -10.81 3.98
CA LEU A 20 -1.31 -12.15 4.38
C LEU A 20 -0.96 -13.01 3.17
N THR A 21 -0.04 -13.96 3.36
CA THR A 21 0.40 -14.87 2.28
C THR A 21 -0.72 -15.76 1.74
N ASP A 22 -1.71 -16.07 2.57
CA ASP A 22 -2.86 -16.93 2.26
C ASP A 22 -4.12 -16.13 1.89
N ASP A 23 -4.14 -14.83 2.17
CA ASP A 23 -5.27 -13.94 1.88
C ASP A 23 -4.78 -12.53 1.52
N ARG A 24 -4.85 -12.21 0.22
CA ARG A 24 -4.37 -10.94 -0.36
C ARG A 24 -5.24 -9.73 -0.02
N ASP A 25 -6.45 -9.95 0.47
CA ASP A 25 -7.37 -8.87 0.84
C ASP A 25 -7.33 -8.59 2.35
N ARG A 26 -6.63 -9.44 3.11
CA ARG A 26 -6.51 -9.33 4.57
C ARG A 26 -5.10 -9.01 5.01
N ARG A 27 -5.04 -8.28 6.12
CA ARG A 27 -3.81 -7.89 6.81
C ARG A 27 -4.09 -7.89 8.31
N LEU A 28 -3.08 -8.21 9.12
CA LEU A 28 -3.12 -8.00 10.56
C LEU A 28 -2.65 -6.58 10.91
N ASP A 29 -3.26 -6.01 11.94
CA ASP A 29 -2.89 -4.71 12.50
C ASP A 29 -1.58 -4.74 13.30
N VAL A 30 -1.05 -5.94 13.57
CA VAL A 30 0.25 -6.18 14.22
C VAL A 30 1.26 -6.80 13.24
N PRO A 31 2.57 -6.59 13.46
CA PRO A 31 3.61 -7.23 12.64
C PRO A 31 3.53 -8.76 12.69
N ASP A 32 3.69 -9.40 11.55
CA ASP A 32 3.55 -10.85 11.43
C ASP A 32 4.39 -11.39 10.27
N GLU A 33 5.03 -12.54 10.46
CA GLU A 33 5.89 -13.18 9.44
C GLU A 33 5.11 -13.65 8.20
N ARG A 34 3.80 -13.84 8.32
CA ARG A 34 2.91 -14.20 7.22
C ARG A 34 2.61 -13.03 6.30
N HIS A 35 2.92 -11.80 6.69
CA HIS A 35 2.78 -10.66 5.80
C HIS A 35 3.73 -10.76 4.61
N ARG A 36 3.18 -10.57 3.42
CA ARG A 36 3.90 -10.45 2.16
C ARG A 36 3.62 -9.08 1.56
N CYS A 37 4.61 -8.58 0.85
CA CYS A 37 4.50 -7.36 0.05
C CYS A 37 4.19 -7.74 -1.40
N PHE A 38 3.13 -7.16 -1.93
CA PHE A 38 2.62 -7.40 -3.27
C PHE A 38 2.88 -6.22 -4.22
N ALA A 39 3.81 -5.32 -3.87
CA ALA A 39 4.25 -4.20 -4.71
C ALA A 39 5.21 -4.65 -5.84
N GLU A 40 5.65 -5.91 -5.78
CA GLU A 40 6.54 -6.56 -6.72
C GLU A 40 5.83 -7.76 -7.37
N PRO A 41 6.28 -8.25 -8.54
CA PRO A 41 5.62 -9.38 -9.23
C PRO A 41 5.54 -10.64 -8.38
N GLU A 42 6.60 -10.94 -7.63
CA GLU A 42 6.62 -12.02 -6.65
C GLU A 42 6.34 -11.46 -5.26
N ALA A 43 5.49 -12.14 -4.50
CA ALA A 43 5.12 -11.72 -3.15
C ALA A 43 6.28 -11.98 -2.18
N GLN A 44 6.93 -10.91 -1.72
CA GLN A 44 8.14 -11.02 -0.90
C GLN A 44 7.84 -10.87 0.61
N PRO A 45 8.53 -11.61 1.50
CA PRO A 45 8.43 -11.38 2.94
C PRO A 45 8.97 -9.99 3.31
N ARG A 46 8.49 -9.45 4.44
CA ARG A 46 9.04 -8.24 5.04
C ARG A 46 9.48 -8.52 6.46
N ALA A 47 10.68 -8.08 6.81
CA ALA A 47 11.18 -8.16 8.18
C ALA A 47 10.21 -7.44 9.13
N ILE A 48 10.02 -7.97 10.33
CA ILE A 48 9.11 -7.41 11.36
C ILE A 48 9.35 -5.92 11.57
N ALA A 49 10.61 -5.50 11.75
CA ALA A 49 10.97 -4.09 11.93
C ALA A 49 10.56 -3.19 10.74
N HIS A 50 10.61 -3.72 9.51
CA HIS A 50 10.16 -2.97 8.33
C HIS A 50 8.63 -2.83 8.32
N GLN A 51 7.90 -3.85 8.80
CA GLN A 51 6.46 -3.80 8.89
C GLN A 51 5.99 -2.74 9.89
N GLU A 52 6.61 -2.69 11.07
CA GLU A 52 6.37 -1.69 12.11
C GLU A 52 6.66 -0.27 11.62
N THR A 53 7.82 -0.09 10.97
CA THR A 53 8.28 1.23 10.55
C THR A 53 7.44 1.79 9.40
N TYR A 54 7.01 0.92 8.47
CA TYR A 54 6.41 1.36 7.21
C TYR A 54 5.06 0.72 6.92
N CYS A 55 4.99 -0.62 6.86
CA CYS A 55 3.84 -1.29 6.27
C CYS A 55 2.53 -1.07 7.03
N LEU A 56 2.59 -1.00 8.36
CA LEU A 56 1.44 -0.87 9.24
C LEU A 56 1.26 0.56 9.78
N ALA A 57 1.94 1.53 9.18
CA ALA A 57 1.94 2.92 9.62
C ALA A 57 1.70 3.88 8.45
N PRO A 58 1.29 5.15 8.73
CA PRO A 58 1.17 6.18 7.70
C PRO A 58 2.50 6.47 6.98
N ALA A 59 3.63 6.08 7.60
CA ALA A 59 4.96 6.14 7.01
C ALA A 59 5.14 5.23 5.77
N PHE A 60 4.18 4.37 5.41
CA PHE A 60 4.28 3.53 4.20
C PHE A 60 4.58 4.33 2.93
N ALA A 61 4.14 5.59 2.83
CA ALA A 61 4.42 6.45 1.69
C ALA A 61 5.92 6.76 1.52
N ALA A 62 6.72 6.61 2.58
CA ALA A 62 8.18 6.72 2.57
C ALA A 62 8.89 5.35 2.45
N CYS A 63 8.15 4.24 2.36
CA CYS A 63 8.74 2.92 2.14
C CYS A 63 9.43 2.89 0.77
N PRO A 64 10.72 2.51 0.69
CA PRO A 64 11.45 2.46 -0.59
C PRO A 64 10.75 1.58 -1.64
N ILE A 65 10.17 0.45 -1.20
CA ILE A 65 9.51 -0.52 -2.08
C ILE A 65 8.19 0.05 -2.64
N PHE A 66 7.47 0.83 -1.83
CA PHE A 66 6.28 1.54 -2.29
C PHE A 66 6.65 2.65 -3.28
N LEU A 67 7.70 3.41 -3.00
CA LEU A 67 8.20 4.47 -3.88
C LEU A 67 8.65 3.90 -5.24
N ASP A 68 9.36 2.78 -5.24
CA ASP A 68 9.77 2.08 -6.46
C ASP A 68 8.57 1.62 -7.29
N TRP A 69 7.54 1.06 -6.63
CA TRP A 69 6.29 0.73 -7.29
C TRP A 69 5.59 1.98 -7.86
N ALA A 70 5.49 3.05 -7.08
CA ALA A 70 4.81 4.27 -7.47
C ALA A 70 5.49 4.92 -8.69
N ALA A 71 6.83 4.92 -8.73
CA ALA A 71 7.60 5.39 -9.87
C ALA A 71 7.32 4.57 -11.13
N ARG A 72 7.30 3.24 -11.03
CA ARG A 72 6.93 2.35 -12.16
C ARG A 72 5.50 2.59 -12.62
N ALA A 73 4.54 2.71 -11.69
CA ALA A 73 3.14 2.95 -11.99
C ALA A 73 2.90 4.30 -12.68
N ALA A 74 3.62 5.35 -12.27
CA ALA A 74 3.55 6.67 -12.91
C ALA A 74 4.13 6.67 -14.34
N ALA A 75 5.07 5.78 -14.64
CA ALA A 75 5.66 5.63 -15.96
C ALA A 75 4.81 4.76 -16.92
N ASP A 76 3.78 4.05 -16.43
CA ASP A 76 2.95 3.18 -17.26
C ASP A 76 1.82 3.98 -17.98
N PRO A 77 1.86 4.10 -19.32
CA PRO A 77 0.85 4.83 -20.08
C PRO A 77 -0.55 4.19 -20.06
N VAL A 78 -0.70 2.93 -19.62
CA VAL A 78 -2.00 2.27 -19.46
C VAL A 78 -2.76 2.84 -18.26
N ALA A 79 -2.07 3.26 -17.19
CA ALA A 79 -2.70 3.92 -16.04
C ALA A 79 -3.29 5.29 -16.42
N THR A 80 -2.68 5.98 -17.39
CA THR A 80 -3.09 7.31 -17.86
C THR A 80 -4.35 7.27 -18.73
N ARG A 81 -4.59 6.18 -19.47
CA ARG A 81 -5.76 6.05 -20.38
C ARG A 81 -7.09 5.80 -19.68
N ARG A 82 -7.11 5.35 -18.41
CA ARG A 82 -8.35 5.17 -17.63
C ARG A 82 -8.90 6.47 -17.01
N ARG A 83 -8.19 7.60 -17.18
CA ARG A 83 -8.58 8.92 -16.67
C ARG A 83 -9.15 9.85 -17.76
N SER A 84 -9.38 9.35 -18.98
CA SER A 84 -9.91 10.12 -20.13
C SER A 84 -11.32 9.69 -20.50
#